data_AF-A0A538BW62-F1
#
_entry.id   AF-A0A538BW62-F1
#
_cell.length_a   1.000
_cell.length_b   1.000
_cell.length_c   1.000
_cell.angle_alpha   90.00
_cell.angle_beta   90.00
_cell.angle_gamma   90.00
#
_symmetry.space_group_name_H-M   'P 1'
#
loop_
_entity.id
_entity.type
_entity.pdbx_description
1 polymer ?
#
loop_
_entity_poly.entity_id
_entity_poly.type
_entity_poly.pdbx_seq_one_letter_code
_entity_poly.pdbx_strand_id
1 'polypeptide(L)'
;MYYADRLLRSVDEGRDTLGIAAIAVVTVSVFAAGNLFEPGPAPAGQDSFFGGREPTIREREQITEAYPAYVRNAPVECVWMDIRVSFQDARYAAAGAQVLNWQKRGSRCLRYASNGFDVLKKTGRTWRSIFAGSVEPPCSLGIPRDLIGCRGKP
;
A
#
# COMPACT_ATOMS: atom_id res chain seq x y z
N MET A 1 -39.22 -38.53 21.74
CA MET A 1 -38.72 -37.26 22.35
C MET A 1 -37.70 -36.64 21.41
N TYR A 2 -38.11 -35.68 20.59
CA TYR A 2 -37.23 -34.74 19.90
C TYR A 2 -37.93 -33.38 19.92
N TYR A 3 -37.36 -32.43 20.64
CA TYR A 3 -37.81 -31.05 20.63
C TYR A 3 -37.01 -30.31 19.55
N ALA A 4 -37.75 -29.92 18.51
CA ALA A 4 -37.75 -28.60 17.89
C ALA A 4 -36.48 -28.05 17.22
N ASP A 5 -36.55 -27.28 16.14
CA ASP A 5 -37.55 -27.08 15.08
C ASP A 5 -36.94 -25.96 14.20
N ARG A 6 -37.30 -25.93 12.92
CA ARG A 6 -37.22 -24.77 12.02
C ARG A 6 -35.91 -23.97 11.94
N LEU A 7 -35.16 -24.19 10.85
CA LEU A 7 -34.72 -23.14 9.91
C LEU A 7 -33.88 -23.68 8.72
N LEU A 8 -33.83 -25.01 8.52
CA LEU A 8 -33.21 -25.64 7.34
C LEU A 8 -34.25 -26.27 6.40
N ARG A 9 -35.29 -25.51 6.02
CA ARG A 9 -36.22 -25.92 4.96
C ARG A 9 -36.68 -24.70 4.18
N SER A 10 -35.99 -24.39 3.08
CA SER A 10 -36.59 -23.92 1.82
C SER A 10 -35.55 -23.47 0.79
N VAL A 11 -34.37 -24.09 0.74
CA VAL A 11 -33.48 -23.95 -0.42
C VAL A 11 -33.33 -25.35 -1.00
N ASP A 12 -33.71 -25.47 -2.27
CA ASP A 12 -33.78 -26.68 -3.09
C ASP A 12 -34.96 -27.62 -2.88
N GLU A 13 -36.07 -27.30 -3.55
CA GLU A 13 -36.70 -28.28 -4.43
C GLU A 13 -37.56 -27.59 -5.50
N GLY A 14 -37.34 -27.97 -6.77
CA GLY A 14 -38.43 -28.03 -7.74
C GLY A 14 -38.79 -26.75 -8.49
N ARG A 15 -38.01 -26.51 -9.54
CA ARG A 15 -38.45 -26.03 -10.87
C ARG A 15 -39.94 -26.23 -11.20
N ASP A 16 -40.45 -25.29 -11.99
CA ASP A 16 -41.61 -25.39 -12.91
C ASP A 16 -43.01 -25.09 -12.36
N THR A 17 -43.42 -23.82 -12.42
CA THR A 17 -44.60 -23.41 -13.21
C THR A 17 -44.70 -21.88 -13.33
N LEU A 18 -44.70 -21.43 -14.59
CA LEU A 18 -45.22 -20.17 -15.15
C LEU A 18 -45.95 -19.21 -14.20
N GLY A 19 -45.48 -17.95 -14.14
CA GLY A 19 -46.36 -16.83 -13.82
C GLY A 19 -45.68 -15.63 -13.17
N ILE A 20 -45.29 -14.66 -14.00
CA ILE A 20 -45.18 -13.23 -13.65
C ILE A 20 -44.10 -12.90 -12.62
N ALA A 21 -42.88 -12.61 -13.11
CA ALA A 21 -41.82 -12.01 -12.32
C ALA A 21 -42.25 -10.60 -11.84
N ALA A 22 -42.79 -10.52 -10.64
CA ALA A 22 -42.81 -9.28 -9.88
C ALA A 22 -41.36 -8.90 -9.58
N ILE A 23 -40.90 -7.80 -10.19
CA ILE A 23 -39.62 -7.17 -9.88
C ILE A 23 -39.73 -6.64 -8.44
N ALA A 24 -39.33 -7.45 -7.47
CA ALA A 24 -39.08 -6.98 -6.12
C ALA A 24 -37.74 -6.24 -6.14
N VAL A 25 -37.82 -4.92 -6.34
CA VAL A 25 -36.73 -3.99 -6.07
C VAL A 25 -36.39 -4.12 -4.59
N VAL A 26 -35.36 -4.90 -4.27
CA VAL A 26 -34.78 -4.90 -2.93
C VAL A 26 -33.96 -3.63 -2.81
N THR A 27 -34.62 -2.58 -2.34
CA THR A 27 -33.98 -1.39 -1.80
C THR A 27 -33.13 -1.81 -0.61
N VAL A 28 -31.83 -1.99 -0.85
CA VAL A 28 -30.85 -2.19 0.21
C VAL A 28 -30.58 -0.81 0.83
N SER A 29 -31.46 -0.40 1.73
CA SER A 29 -31.21 0.71 2.66
C SER A 29 -30.29 0.18 3.77
N VAL A 30 -28.99 0.19 3.54
CA VAL A 30 -28.01 -0.04 4.62
C VAL A 30 -27.71 1.30 5.27
N PHE A 31 -28.25 1.40 6.48
CA PHE A 31 -28.04 2.46 7.44
C PHE A 31 -26.55 2.71 7.66
N ALA A 32 -26.19 3.99 7.69
CA ALA A 32 -24.92 4.48 8.19
C ALA A 32 -24.76 4.09 9.67
N ALA A 33 -24.17 2.92 9.92
CA ALA A 33 -23.58 2.57 11.19
C ALA A 33 -22.09 2.87 11.08
N GLY A 34 -21.70 4.01 11.68
CA GLY A 34 -20.30 4.33 11.89
C GLY A 34 -19.61 3.29 12.78
N ASN A 35 -18.30 3.14 12.55
CA ASN A 35 -17.30 2.41 13.34
C ASN A 35 -17.32 0.87 13.07
N LEU A 36 -16.25 0.17 12.69
CA LEU A 36 -14.81 0.42 12.70
C LEU A 36 -14.16 -0.40 11.56
N PHE A 37 -13.69 0.27 10.53
CA PHE A 37 -12.45 -0.16 9.88
C PHE A 37 -11.63 1.11 9.70
N GLU A 38 -11.25 1.71 10.83
CA GLU A 38 -10.06 2.55 10.80
C GLU A 38 -8.92 1.60 10.41
N PRO A 39 -8.30 1.74 9.24
CA PRO A 39 -7.00 1.12 9.05
C PRO A 39 -6.16 1.64 10.21
N GLY A 40 -5.80 0.74 11.13
CA GLY A 40 -4.95 1.09 12.25
C GLY A 40 -3.72 1.82 11.70
N PRO A 41 -3.17 2.80 12.45
CA PRO A 41 -2.02 3.54 11.97
C PRO A 41 -0.97 2.53 11.50
N ALA A 42 -0.52 2.69 10.27
CA ALA A 42 0.58 1.91 9.73
C ALA A 42 1.68 1.89 10.82
N PRO A 43 2.31 0.74 11.10
CA PRO A 43 3.35 0.67 12.12
C PRO A 43 4.35 1.80 11.83
N ALA A 44 4.60 2.64 12.84
CA ALA A 44 5.42 3.84 12.73
C ALA A 44 6.78 3.51 12.12
N GLY A 45 6.85 3.68 10.81
CA GLY A 45 8.01 3.47 9.97
C GLY A 45 8.28 4.77 9.26
N GLN A 46 8.94 5.69 9.97
CA GLN A 46 9.51 6.93 9.43
C GLN A 46 8.61 7.66 8.43
N ASP A 47 7.67 8.46 8.93
CA ASP A 47 7.10 9.59 8.18
C ASP A 47 8.26 10.48 7.72
N SER A 48 8.80 10.26 6.53
CA SER A 48 9.97 11.01 6.03
C SER A 48 9.92 11.25 4.53
N PHE A 49 8.73 11.24 3.95
CA PHE A 49 8.48 11.76 2.61
C PHE A 49 7.49 12.92 2.74
N PHE A 50 7.99 14.15 2.63
CA PHE A 50 7.24 15.36 2.95
C PHE A 50 6.18 15.70 1.90
N GLY A 51 5.03 15.02 1.93
CA GLY A 51 3.86 15.49 1.21
C GLY A 51 3.87 15.20 -0.29
N GLY A 52 4.50 14.10 -0.73
CA GLY A 52 4.29 13.51 -2.07
C GLY A 52 2.99 12.70 -2.15
N ARG A 53 2.54 12.36 -3.36
CA ARG A 53 1.33 11.57 -3.59
C ARG A 53 1.58 10.07 -3.56
N GLU A 54 0.52 9.31 -3.37
CA GLU A 54 0.53 7.87 -3.68
C GLU A 54 0.88 7.63 -5.16
N PRO A 55 1.67 6.58 -5.46
CA PRO A 55 1.90 6.15 -6.82
C PRO A 55 0.61 5.57 -7.41
N THR A 56 0.47 5.69 -8.72
CA THR A 56 -0.45 4.85 -9.50
C THR A 56 0.01 3.39 -9.45
N ILE A 57 -0.88 2.44 -9.80
CA ILE A 57 -0.54 1.00 -9.88
C ILE A 57 0.70 0.79 -10.77
N ARG A 58 0.73 1.42 -11.94
CA ARG A 58 1.85 1.34 -12.88
C ARG A 58 3.15 1.93 -12.33
N GLU A 59 3.07 3.08 -11.65
CA GLU A 59 4.26 3.66 -11.01
C GLU A 59 4.78 2.77 -9.89
N ARG A 60 3.89 2.20 -9.08
CA ARG A 60 4.25 1.28 -8.00
C ARG A 60 5.01 0.07 -8.54
N GLU A 61 4.50 -0.56 -9.60
CA GLU A 61 5.19 -1.66 -10.28
C GLU A 61 6.58 -1.24 -10.79
N GLN A 62 6.65 -0.15 -11.57
CA GLN A 62 7.90 0.31 -12.18
C GLN A 62 8.96 0.77 -11.17
N ILE A 63 8.54 1.39 -10.06
CA ILE A 63 9.44 1.81 -8.98
C ILE A 63 9.90 0.58 -8.21
N THR A 64 9.01 -0.37 -7.91
CA THR A 64 9.38 -1.62 -7.24
C THR A 64 10.38 -2.42 -8.08
N GLU A 65 10.26 -2.42 -9.41
CA GLU A 65 11.21 -3.04 -10.34
C GLU A 65 12.63 -2.47 -10.25
N ALA A 66 12.81 -1.22 -9.78
CA ALA A 66 14.12 -0.62 -9.59
C ALA A 66 14.89 -1.22 -8.40
N TYR A 67 14.23 -1.99 -7.53
CA TYR A 67 14.85 -2.60 -6.35
C TYR A 67 15.50 -3.97 -6.66
N PRO A 68 16.53 -4.35 -5.87
CA PRO A 68 17.14 -5.66 -5.96
C PRO A 68 16.14 -6.81 -5.77
N ALA A 69 16.41 -7.96 -6.39
CA ALA A 69 15.53 -9.13 -6.34
C ALA A 69 15.19 -9.59 -4.91
N TYR A 70 16.09 -9.43 -3.94
CA TYR A 70 15.83 -9.83 -2.56
C TYR A 70 14.73 -9.01 -1.87
N VAL A 71 14.55 -7.74 -2.27
CA VAL A 71 13.45 -6.88 -1.81
C VAL A 71 12.18 -7.23 -2.57
N ARG A 72 12.27 -7.32 -3.90
CA ARG A 72 11.11 -7.60 -4.78
C ARG A 72 10.46 -8.95 -4.49
N ASN A 73 11.25 -9.94 -4.10
CA ASN A 73 10.80 -11.30 -3.81
C ASN A 73 10.65 -11.55 -2.30
N ALA A 74 10.75 -10.50 -1.47
CA ALA A 74 10.50 -10.64 -0.04
C ALA A 74 9.02 -11.00 0.19
N PRO A 75 8.71 -11.84 1.19
CA PRO A 75 7.33 -12.12 1.57
C PRO A 75 6.60 -10.82 1.95
N VAL A 76 5.37 -10.66 1.49
CA VAL A 76 4.55 -9.45 1.70
C VAL A 76 4.26 -9.19 3.19
N GLU A 77 4.32 -10.22 4.02
CA GLU A 77 4.23 -10.11 5.47
C GLU A 77 5.51 -9.57 6.15
N CYS A 78 6.60 -9.47 5.40
CA CYS A 78 7.90 -8.99 5.88
C CYS A 78 8.31 -7.65 5.29
N VAL A 79 7.98 -7.37 4.03
CA VAL A 79 8.40 -6.12 3.37
C VAL A 79 7.21 -5.49 2.68
N TRP A 80 7.02 -4.21 2.96
CA TRP A 80 6.11 -3.32 2.25
C TRP A 80 6.92 -2.18 1.64
N MET A 81 6.71 -1.86 0.36
CA MET A 81 7.36 -0.69 -0.24
C MET A 81 6.52 0.56 0.05
N ASP A 82 7.06 1.44 0.89
CA ASP A 82 6.55 2.80 1.01
C ASP A 82 7.10 3.64 -0.14
N ILE A 83 6.21 4.28 -0.89
CA ILE A 83 6.54 4.98 -2.13
C ILE A 83 5.72 6.27 -2.15
N ARG A 84 6.39 7.40 -2.37
CA ARG A 84 5.77 8.69 -2.68
C ARG A 84 6.30 9.21 -4.00
N VAL A 85 5.40 9.67 -4.86
CA VAL A 85 5.76 10.37 -6.11
C VAL A 85 5.55 11.85 -5.90
N SER A 86 6.44 12.71 -6.42
CA SER A 86 6.28 14.15 -6.27
C SER A 86 5.00 14.65 -6.98
N PHE A 87 4.25 15.52 -6.30
CA PHE A 87 3.22 16.37 -6.88
C PHE A 87 3.79 17.45 -7.81
N GLN A 88 5.01 17.93 -7.52
CA GLN A 88 5.65 18.99 -8.30
C GLN A 88 6.30 18.47 -9.59
N ASP A 89 6.91 17.28 -9.54
CA ASP A 89 7.52 16.62 -10.70
C ASP A 89 7.38 15.10 -10.62
N ALA A 90 6.41 14.55 -11.36
CA ALA A 90 6.12 13.11 -11.39
C ALA A 90 7.26 12.22 -11.94
N ARG A 91 8.41 12.80 -12.31
CA ARG A 91 9.64 12.06 -12.62
C ARG A 91 10.46 11.74 -11.36
N TYR A 92 10.11 12.28 -10.20
CA TYR A 92 10.78 11.96 -8.94
C TYR A 92 9.88 11.17 -8.02
N ALA A 93 10.48 10.20 -7.34
CA ALA A 93 9.84 9.42 -6.30
C ALA A 93 10.82 9.22 -5.15
N ALA A 94 10.29 9.11 -3.95
CA ALA A 94 11.04 8.66 -2.79
C ALA A 94 10.43 7.33 -2.35
N ALA A 95 11.26 6.33 -2.08
CA ALA A 95 10.79 5.00 -1.75
C ALA A 95 11.71 4.31 -0.74
N GLY A 96 11.16 3.40 0.04
CA GLY A 96 11.91 2.62 1.02
C GLY A 96 11.20 1.33 1.38
N ALA A 97 11.98 0.30 1.68
CA ALA A 97 11.45 -0.96 2.19
C ALA A 97 11.08 -0.77 3.67
N GLN A 98 9.78 -0.77 3.96
CA GLN A 98 9.26 -0.87 5.32
C GLN A 98 9.26 -2.34 5.71
N VAL A 99 10.05 -2.67 6.73
CA VAL A 99 10.15 -4.05 7.20
C VAL A 99 9.14 -4.24 8.31
N LEU A 100 8.29 -5.24 8.17
CA LEU A 100 7.22 -5.53 9.13
C LEU A 100 7.74 -6.52 10.18
N ASN A 101 7.26 -6.39 11.42
CA ASN A 101 7.53 -7.33 12.51
C ASN A 101 9.03 -7.58 12.82
N TRP A 102 9.96 -6.71 12.40
CA TRP A 102 11.40 -6.90 12.61
C TRP A 102 11.82 -6.81 14.07
N GLN A 103 11.08 -6.04 14.88
CA GLN A 103 11.36 -5.84 16.30
C GLN A 103 11.09 -7.08 17.17
N LYS A 104 10.29 -8.03 16.67
CA LYS A 104 10.00 -9.26 17.40
C LYS A 104 11.26 -10.13 17.48
N ARG A 105 11.65 -10.55 18.68
CA ARG A 105 12.78 -11.46 18.89
C ARG A 105 12.58 -12.74 18.07
N GLY A 106 13.60 -13.11 17.27
CA GLY A 106 13.56 -14.28 16.39
C GLY A 106 12.71 -14.09 15.11
N SER A 107 12.33 -12.86 14.77
CA SER A 107 11.57 -12.60 13.54
C SER A 107 12.33 -12.97 12.28
N ARG A 108 11.69 -13.75 11.40
CA ARG A 108 12.21 -14.05 10.06
C ARG A 108 12.32 -12.81 9.17
N CYS A 109 11.60 -11.74 9.48
CA CYS A 109 11.61 -10.51 8.69
C CYS A 109 12.82 -9.63 8.97
N LEU A 110 13.53 -9.85 10.08
CA LEU A 110 14.73 -9.09 10.45
C LEU A 110 15.82 -9.12 9.37
N ARG A 111 15.92 -10.20 8.59
CA ARG A 111 16.88 -10.31 7.47
C ARG A 111 16.69 -9.28 6.37
N TYR A 112 15.52 -8.65 6.31
CA TYR A 112 15.20 -7.60 5.35
C TYR A 112 15.38 -6.20 5.93
N ALA A 113 15.60 -6.08 7.25
CA ALA A 113 15.72 -4.80 7.95
C ALA A 113 16.80 -3.94 7.29
N SER A 114 16.37 -2.78 6.81
CA SER A 114 17.24 -1.75 6.25
C SER A 114 16.86 -0.40 6.85
N ASN A 115 17.86 0.44 7.08
CA ASN A 115 17.62 1.83 7.44
C ASN A 115 17.78 2.71 6.21
N GLY A 116 16.86 3.66 6.05
CA GLY A 116 16.94 4.68 5.02
C GLY A 116 15.95 4.50 3.87
N PHE A 117 16.19 5.28 2.83
CA PHE A 117 15.33 5.40 1.67
C PHE A 117 16.16 5.69 0.42
N ASP A 118 15.53 5.49 -0.73
CA ASP A 118 16.01 5.92 -2.02
C ASP A 118 15.21 7.12 -2.53
N VAL A 119 15.89 8.00 -3.24
CA VAL A 119 15.23 8.94 -4.16
C VAL A 119 15.48 8.45 -5.57
N LEU A 120 14.41 8.21 -6.30
CA LEU A 120 14.43 7.73 -7.67
C LEU A 120 14.07 8.86 -8.64
N LYS A 121 14.76 8.85 -9.79
CA LYS A 121 14.45 9.70 -10.93
C LYS A 121 14.12 8.88 -12.16
N LYS A 122 13.00 9.20 -12.79
CA LYS A 122 12.55 8.63 -14.05
C LYS A 122 13.38 9.20 -15.19
N THR A 123 14.21 8.35 -15.79
CA THR A 123 14.99 8.67 -16.99
C THR A 123 14.44 7.84 -18.14
N GLY A 124 13.75 8.50 -19.08
CA GLY A 124 12.97 7.83 -20.12
C GLY A 124 11.84 6.99 -19.52
N ARG A 125 11.90 5.67 -19.72
CA ARG A 125 10.92 4.71 -19.17
C ARG A 125 11.39 4.00 -17.90
N THR A 126 12.59 4.29 -17.42
CA THR A 126 13.21 3.58 -16.28
C THR A 126 13.34 4.48 -15.07
N TRP A 127 13.03 3.94 -13.89
CA TRP A 127 13.36 4.58 -12.62
C TRP A 127 14.76 4.17 -12.18
N ARG A 128 15.54 5.12 -11.69
CA ARG A 128 16.90 4.88 -11.18
C ARG A 128 17.07 5.60 -9.85
N SER A 129 17.66 4.93 -8.87
CA SER A 129 18.09 5.59 -7.63
C SER A 129 19.15 6.63 -7.98
N ILE A 130 18.90 7.88 -7.57
CA ILE A 130 19.84 9.01 -7.65
C ILE A 130 20.42 9.35 -6.28
N PHE A 131 19.86 8.76 -5.23
CA PHE A 131 20.33 8.86 -3.86
C PHE A 131 19.83 7.63 -3.09
N ALA A 132 20.70 7.06 -2.26
CA ALA A 132 20.38 6.00 -1.32
C ALA A 132 21.04 6.35 0.01
N GLY A 133 20.26 6.43 1.09
CA GLY A 133 20.82 6.79 2.39
C GLY A 133 19.79 6.88 3.50
N SER A 134 20.27 7.12 4.71
CA SER A 134 19.46 7.27 5.91
C SER A 134 19.39 8.72 6.42
N VAL A 135 19.89 9.67 5.62
CA VAL A 135 19.99 11.10 5.95
C VAL A 135 19.48 11.94 4.79
N GLU A 136 19.21 13.22 5.03
CA GLU A 136 18.73 14.13 4.00
C GLU A 136 19.73 14.25 2.83
N PRO A 137 19.30 14.08 1.57
CA PRO A 137 20.18 14.22 0.41
C PRO A 137 20.65 15.68 0.20
N PRO A 138 21.80 15.88 -0.47
CA PRO A 138 22.28 17.22 -0.79
C PRO A 138 21.34 17.95 -1.78
N CYS A 139 21.18 19.27 -1.60
CA CYS A 139 20.28 20.10 -2.43
C CYS A 139 20.69 20.16 -3.91
N SER A 140 21.96 19.90 -4.21
CA SER A 140 22.49 19.86 -5.58
C SER A 140 21.84 18.78 -6.46
N LEU A 141 21.15 17.80 -5.87
CA LEU A 141 20.39 16.78 -6.62
C LEU A 141 19.08 17.30 -7.23
N GLY A 142 18.63 18.52 -6.86
CA GLY A 142 17.43 19.14 -7.41
C GLY A 142 16.16 18.34 -7.17
N ILE A 143 16.09 17.64 -6.03
CA ILE A 143 14.93 16.84 -5.64
C ILE A 143 13.78 17.78 -5.28
N PRO A 144 12.54 17.52 -5.76
CA PRO A 144 11.38 18.34 -5.42
C PRO A 144 11.16 18.49 -3.91
N ARG A 145 10.70 19.68 -3.50
CA ARG A 145 10.58 20.05 -2.07
C ARG A 145 9.48 19.29 -1.33
N ASP A 146 8.53 18.77 -2.08
CA ASP A 146 7.45 17.90 -1.61
C ASP A 146 7.87 16.43 -1.49
N LEU A 147 9.12 16.09 -1.79
CA LEU A 147 9.70 14.81 -1.40
C LEU A 147 10.72 15.01 -0.29
N ILE A 148 11.64 15.96 -0.49
CA ILE A 148 12.71 16.28 0.45
C ILE A 148 12.74 17.78 0.68
N GLY A 149 12.54 18.20 1.93
CA GLY A 149 12.52 19.60 2.33
C GLY A 149 13.91 20.21 2.41
N CYS A 150 14.65 20.27 1.29
CA CYS A 150 16.05 20.66 1.31
C CYS A 150 16.28 22.03 1.96
N ARG A 151 16.99 22.04 3.09
CA ARG A 151 17.29 23.27 3.87
C ARG A 151 18.72 23.80 3.68
N GLY A 152 19.57 23.09 2.93
CA GLY A 152 20.96 23.48 2.65
C GLY A 152 21.09 24.59 1.60
N LYS A 153 22.21 25.32 1.60
CA LYS A 153 22.56 26.24 0.51
C LYS A 153 22.92 25.45 -0.76
N PRO A 154 22.53 25.94 -1.95
CA PRO A 154 22.87 25.32 -3.23
C PRO A 154 24.38 25.33 -3.50
#